data_AF-A0A2H5UEZ6-F1
#
_entry.id   AF-A0A2H5UEZ6-F1
#
_cell.length_a   1.000
_cell.length_b   1.000
_cell.length_c   1.000
_cell.angle_alpha   90.00
_cell.angle_beta   90.00
_cell.angle_gamma   90.00
#
_symmetry.space_group_name_H-M   'P 1'
#
loop_
_entity.id
_entity.type
_entity.pdbx_description
1 polymer ?
#
loop_
_entity_poly.entity_id
_entity_poly.type
_entity_poly.pdbx_seq_one_letter_code
_entity_poly.pdbx_strand_id
1 'polypeptide(L)'
;MSSISFTSSNKLSREDYRRQKDLEAARKAGTAPAEQDEEGKDINPHIPQYIAKAPWYLDTGRPSLKHQRVQEKEEQIINDKWYARGIRAGPAATKFRKGACENCGAMTHKTKDCMDRPRKTGAKWSGKDIKADEIIQEIELDYDSKRDRWNGYDPSEHAKIYDEYEKIEEARRKMKASELDKQSTTELVKKTGERTAGEFSSEDEEDDEDKYAERSDMPGQKVNTKTRTTIRNLRIREDTAKYLRNLDIDSAYYDPKTRSMRDNPNKEVDESEAYYTGDNFVRYTGDAPKMANLQLFAWQAYDKGTDVHLQANPTQGELLHREYLQKKDKLKDTSKDSILAKYGGEEHLDAPPKELLLAQTESYVEYSRTGRVIKGQERAKAKSKYEEDVYINNHVSVWGSYWADGQWGYKCCHSFIKNSYCTGLIVIEVINSSNPLASSSIISTGNEELSSAKKTLVELHNENMKKSKSKNMDEDVNKHLKRKDLGEGEIKLDSKKLKKALENEENRYKLKNNEVEIDDRKRPYNSAYMGKNNSMEAEVTEEDLEAYRLKKQSHEDPMANYVDEDDL
;
A
#
# COMPACT_ATOMS: atom_id res chain seq x y z
N MET A 1 -32.25 36.30 -44.31
CA MET A 1 -33.47 37.03 -43.89
C MET A 1 -34.67 36.18 -44.23
N SER A 2 -35.33 35.64 -43.20
CA SER A 2 -36.76 35.27 -43.16
C SER A 2 -37.07 34.98 -41.69
N SER A 3 -37.25 36.05 -40.93
CA SER A 3 -37.66 36.04 -39.52
C SER A 3 -39.15 35.70 -39.45
N ILE A 4 -39.46 34.42 -39.18
CA ILE A 4 -40.82 33.99 -38.84
C ILE A 4 -40.98 34.19 -37.33
N SER A 5 -41.63 35.30 -36.97
CA SER A 5 -42.07 35.59 -35.61
C SER A 5 -43.19 34.62 -35.23
N PHE A 6 -42.93 33.68 -34.33
CA PHE A 6 -43.95 32.78 -33.78
C PHE A 6 -44.76 33.55 -32.72
N THR A 7 -45.94 34.03 -33.10
CA THR A 7 -46.90 34.64 -32.18
C THR A 7 -47.52 33.55 -31.29
N SER A 8 -47.47 33.78 -29.98
CA SER A 8 -48.10 32.98 -28.92
C SER A 8 -49.63 32.96 -29.07
N SER A 9 -50.20 31.88 -29.62
CA SER A 9 -51.57 31.38 -29.39
C SER A 9 -52.11 30.42 -30.47
N ASN A 10 -51.30 29.61 -31.14
CA ASN A 10 -51.84 28.50 -31.94
C ASN A 10 -52.11 27.29 -31.06
N LYS A 11 -53.39 26.90 -30.92
CA LYS A 11 -53.78 25.60 -30.38
C LYS A 11 -53.09 24.53 -31.23
N LEU A 12 -52.17 23.77 -30.65
CA LEU A 12 -51.54 22.66 -31.36
C LEU A 12 -52.60 21.71 -31.92
N SER A 13 -52.43 21.27 -33.16
CA SER A 13 -53.24 20.18 -33.72
C SER A 13 -53.07 18.94 -32.83
N ARG A 14 -54.13 18.12 -32.71
CA ARG A 14 -54.08 16.86 -31.94
C ARG A 14 -52.96 15.94 -32.41
N GLU A 15 -52.64 15.99 -33.70
CA GLU A 15 -51.55 15.24 -34.31
C GLU A 15 -50.18 15.78 -33.86
N ASP A 16 -50.00 17.09 -33.82
CA ASP A 16 -48.75 17.71 -33.38
C ASP A 16 -48.53 17.56 -31.87
N TYR A 17 -49.60 17.58 -31.07
CA TYR A 17 -49.51 17.29 -29.63
C TYR A 17 -49.09 15.83 -29.36
N ARG A 18 -49.65 14.88 -30.14
CA ARG A 18 -49.22 13.48 -30.10
C ARG A 18 -47.76 13.34 -30.52
N ARG A 19 -47.36 13.95 -31.64
CA ARG A 19 -45.96 13.97 -32.09
C ARG A 19 -45.02 14.54 -31.04
N GLN A 20 -45.38 15.64 -30.37
CA GLN A 20 -44.56 16.20 -29.29
C GLN A 20 -44.45 15.25 -28.08
N LYS A 21 -45.54 14.58 -27.69
CA LYS A 21 -45.51 13.61 -26.59
C LYS A 21 -44.74 12.34 -26.96
N ASP A 22 -44.85 11.87 -28.19
CA ASP A 22 -44.10 10.71 -28.68
C ASP A 22 -42.61 11.05 -28.79
N LEU A 23 -42.26 12.27 -29.22
CA LEU A 23 -40.88 12.77 -29.20
C LEU A 23 -40.34 12.92 -27.78
N GLU A 24 -41.12 13.46 -26.84
CA GLU A 24 -40.74 13.56 -25.43
C GLU A 24 -40.53 12.18 -24.80
N ALA A 25 -41.39 11.21 -25.12
CA ALA A 25 -41.25 9.82 -24.69
C ALA A 25 -40.00 9.16 -25.31
N ALA A 26 -39.73 9.39 -26.60
CA ALA A 26 -38.53 8.91 -27.27
C ALA A 26 -37.25 9.53 -26.67
N ARG A 27 -37.28 10.83 -26.34
CA ARG A 27 -36.18 11.52 -25.65
C ARG A 27 -35.95 10.97 -24.25
N LYS A 28 -37.02 10.73 -23.50
CA LYS A 28 -36.96 10.10 -22.18
C LYS A 28 -36.47 8.65 -22.24
N ALA A 29 -36.71 7.96 -23.35
CA ALA A 29 -36.17 6.64 -23.64
C ALA A 29 -34.72 6.67 -24.19
N GLY A 30 -34.16 7.85 -24.45
CA GLY A 30 -32.81 8.02 -25.01
C GLY A 30 -32.69 7.67 -26.50
N THR A 31 -33.81 7.45 -27.22
CA THR A 31 -33.80 7.14 -28.65
C THR A 31 -33.79 8.39 -29.54
N ALA A 32 -34.21 9.53 -29.00
CA ALA A 32 -34.18 10.83 -29.67
C ALA A 32 -33.25 11.81 -28.92
N PRO A 33 -32.56 12.72 -29.63
CA PRO A 33 -31.69 13.72 -29.00
C PRO A 33 -32.50 14.69 -28.13
N ALA A 34 -31.85 15.18 -27.07
CA ALA A 34 -32.40 16.17 -26.16
C ALA A 34 -32.75 17.48 -26.88
N GLU A 35 -33.64 18.27 -26.28
CA GLU A 35 -33.90 19.64 -26.77
C GLU A 35 -32.70 20.52 -26.43
N GLN A 36 -32.20 21.30 -27.39
CA GLN A 36 -31.12 22.25 -27.15
C GLN A 36 -31.69 23.63 -26.82
N ASP A 37 -31.10 24.30 -25.84
CA ASP A 37 -31.41 25.67 -25.52
C ASP A 37 -30.73 26.67 -26.49
N GLU A 38 -30.95 27.97 -26.26
CA GLU A 38 -30.34 29.05 -27.05
C GLU A 38 -28.80 29.12 -26.92
N GLU A 39 -28.22 28.55 -25.87
CA GLU A 39 -26.78 28.48 -25.59
C GLU A 39 -26.14 27.18 -26.14
N GLY A 40 -26.95 26.31 -26.75
CA GLY A 40 -26.51 25.00 -27.26
C GLY A 40 -26.36 23.92 -26.19
N LYS A 41 -26.87 24.14 -24.97
CA LYS A 41 -26.90 23.15 -23.89
C LYS A 41 -28.13 22.26 -24.02
N ASP A 42 -27.93 20.97 -23.77
CA ASP A 42 -29.01 19.99 -23.80
C ASP A 42 -29.91 20.12 -22.56
N ILE A 43 -31.20 20.32 -22.78
CA ILE A 43 -32.23 20.27 -21.75
C ILE A 43 -32.55 18.81 -21.47
N ASN A 44 -32.25 18.38 -20.25
CA ASN A 44 -32.50 17.01 -19.83
C ASN A 44 -34.01 16.65 -19.98
N PRO A 45 -34.37 15.64 -20.81
CA PRO A 45 -35.76 15.23 -21.06
C PRO A 45 -36.51 14.71 -19.84
N HIS A 46 -35.79 14.36 -18.77
CA HIS A 46 -36.39 13.93 -17.51
C HIS A 46 -36.81 15.10 -16.61
N ILE A 47 -36.49 16.35 -16.97
CA ILE A 47 -37.01 17.53 -16.28
C ILE A 47 -38.52 17.62 -16.57
N PRO A 48 -39.37 17.63 -15.54
CA PRO A 48 -40.81 17.76 -15.73
C PRO A 48 -41.19 19.00 -16.56
N GLN A 49 -42.20 18.85 -17.41
CA GLN A 49 -42.64 19.89 -18.36
C GLN A 49 -42.95 21.23 -17.68
N TYR A 50 -43.45 21.24 -16.43
CA TYR A 50 -43.77 22.47 -15.69
C TYR A 50 -42.52 23.23 -15.20
N ILE A 51 -41.36 22.58 -15.11
CA ILE A 51 -40.07 23.23 -14.80
C ILE A 51 -39.41 23.70 -16.10
N ALA A 52 -39.38 22.83 -17.11
CA ALA A 52 -38.71 23.09 -18.38
C ALA A 52 -39.40 24.18 -19.21
N LYS A 53 -40.74 24.23 -19.20
CA LYS A 53 -41.49 25.25 -19.95
C LYS A 53 -41.44 26.59 -19.22
N ALA A 54 -40.89 27.61 -19.89
CA ALA A 54 -40.92 28.98 -19.40
C ALA A 54 -42.39 29.48 -19.28
N PRO A 55 -42.75 30.14 -18.16
CA PRO A 55 -44.02 30.84 -18.06
C PRO A 55 -44.13 31.94 -19.12
N TRP A 56 -45.36 32.25 -19.55
CA TRP A 56 -45.63 33.19 -20.65
C TRP A 56 -44.98 34.59 -20.48
N TYR A 57 -44.74 35.04 -19.24
CA TYR A 57 -44.14 36.33 -18.93
C TYR A 57 -42.60 36.34 -19.01
N LEU A 58 -41.97 35.17 -19.18
CA LEU A 58 -40.53 34.97 -19.43
C LEU A 58 -40.27 34.15 -20.71
N ASP A 59 -41.32 33.85 -21.48
CA ASP A 59 -41.25 32.97 -22.64
C ASP A 59 -40.65 33.71 -23.84
N THR A 60 -39.47 33.28 -24.29
CA THR A 60 -38.82 33.77 -25.51
C THR A 60 -39.29 33.02 -26.76
N GLY A 61 -40.23 32.08 -26.62
CA GLY A 61 -40.72 31.21 -27.70
C GLY A 61 -39.76 30.08 -28.06
N ARG A 62 -38.65 29.94 -27.31
CA ARG A 62 -37.66 28.86 -27.46
C ARG A 62 -37.55 28.06 -26.15
N PRO A 63 -37.34 26.74 -26.19
CA PRO A 63 -37.04 25.95 -25.01
C PRO A 63 -35.78 26.49 -24.31
N SER A 64 -35.90 26.90 -23.05
CA SER A 64 -34.76 27.32 -22.24
C SER A 64 -35.03 27.09 -20.76
N LEU A 65 -33.97 26.91 -19.98
CA LEU A 65 -34.04 26.79 -18.52
C LEU A 65 -33.60 28.08 -17.81
N LYS A 66 -33.48 29.20 -18.56
CA LYS A 66 -32.98 30.48 -18.04
C LYS A 66 -33.86 31.05 -16.94
N HIS A 67 -35.18 30.85 -17.01
CA HIS A 67 -36.14 31.29 -15.97
C HIS A 67 -35.98 30.56 -14.63
N GLN A 68 -35.31 29.41 -14.60
CA GLN A 68 -34.99 28.67 -13.36
C GLN A 68 -33.64 29.08 -12.76
N ARG A 69 -32.82 29.84 -13.49
CA ARG A 69 -31.58 30.39 -12.93
C ARG A 69 -31.93 31.44 -11.89
N VAL A 70 -31.02 31.65 -10.94
CA VAL A 70 -31.15 32.69 -9.92
C VAL A 70 -31.42 34.03 -10.62
N GLN A 71 -32.55 34.65 -10.27
CA GLN A 71 -32.87 35.99 -10.79
C GLN A 71 -31.89 36.97 -10.17
N GLU A 72 -31.39 37.91 -10.97
CA GLU A 72 -30.54 39.03 -10.56
C GLU A 72 -31.32 40.04 -9.69
N LYS A 73 -31.98 39.57 -8.63
CA LYS A 73 -32.41 40.46 -7.55
C LYS A 73 -31.15 40.76 -6.76
N GLU A 74 -30.63 41.96 -6.98
CA GLU A 74 -29.56 42.63 -6.24
C GLU A 74 -28.72 41.65 -5.45
N GLU A 75 -27.62 41.17 -6.05
CA GLU A 75 -26.58 40.44 -5.33
C GLU A 75 -26.36 41.18 -4.01
N GLN A 76 -26.81 40.58 -2.90
CA GLN A 76 -26.62 41.16 -1.58
C GLN A 76 -25.12 41.33 -1.48
N ILE A 77 -24.69 42.60 -1.52
CA ILE A 77 -23.30 42.93 -1.69
C ILE A 77 -22.59 42.28 -0.51
N ILE A 78 -21.89 41.17 -0.76
CA ILE A 78 -21.03 40.52 0.21
C ILE A 78 -19.89 41.49 0.40
N ASN A 79 -20.13 42.46 1.27
CA ASN A 79 -19.14 43.41 1.67
C ASN A 79 -18.31 42.68 2.73
N ASP A 80 -17.10 42.27 2.35
CA ASP A 80 -16.03 41.91 3.31
C ASP A 80 -15.60 43.10 4.19
N LYS A 81 -16.33 44.21 4.11
CA LYS A 81 -16.08 45.43 4.87
C LYS A 81 -16.79 45.31 6.21
N TRP A 82 -16.01 45.47 7.27
CA TRP A 82 -16.51 45.64 8.63
C TRP A 82 -16.61 47.13 8.98
N TYR A 83 -17.37 47.43 10.04
CA TYR A 83 -17.49 48.78 10.57
C TYR A 83 -16.11 49.37 10.87
N ALA A 84 -15.87 50.60 10.41
CA ALA A 84 -14.63 51.34 10.67
C ALA A 84 -14.49 51.74 12.15
N ARG A 85 -14.01 50.81 13.00
CA ARG A 85 -13.83 51.06 14.43
C ARG A 85 -12.61 51.96 14.68
N GLY A 86 -12.78 53.00 15.50
CA GLY A 86 -11.70 53.88 15.93
C GLY A 86 -11.24 54.93 14.91
N ILE A 87 -11.74 54.88 13.67
CA ILE A 87 -11.42 55.86 12.63
C ILE A 87 -12.42 57.03 12.73
N ARG A 88 -11.90 58.27 12.69
CA ARG A 88 -12.70 59.50 12.75
C ARG A 88 -12.70 60.18 11.39
N ALA A 89 -13.81 60.85 11.04
CA ALA A 89 -14.04 61.44 9.73
C ALA A 89 -13.10 62.62 9.40
N GLY A 90 -12.41 63.19 10.39
CA GLY A 90 -11.46 64.28 10.19
C GLY A 90 -10.85 64.83 11.49
N PRO A 91 -10.12 65.96 11.42
CA PRO A 91 -9.61 66.64 12.61
C PRO A 91 -10.74 67.20 13.47
N ALA A 92 -10.49 67.32 14.76
CA ALA A 92 -11.47 67.88 15.69
C ALA A 92 -11.83 69.33 15.34
N ALA A 93 -13.11 69.67 15.50
CA ALA A 93 -13.55 71.05 15.31
C ALA A 93 -12.92 71.96 16.36
N THR A 94 -12.52 73.17 15.98
CA THR A 94 -11.96 74.16 16.93
C THR A 94 -13.02 74.92 17.72
N LYS A 95 -14.29 74.86 17.28
CA LYS A 95 -15.43 75.51 17.91
C LYS A 95 -16.61 74.56 18.00
N PHE A 96 -17.41 74.72 19.06
CA PHE A 96 -18.63 73.96 19.26
C PHE A 96 -19.64 74.25 18.13
N ARG A 97 -20.16 73.19 17.51
CA ARG A 97 -21.17 73.29 16.45
C ARG A 97 -22.57 73.09 17.03
N LYS A 98 -23.54 73.84 16.53
CA LYS A 98 -24.94 73.70 16.97
C LYS A 98 -25.46 72.32 16.58
N GLY A 99 -26.02 71.58 17.54
CA GLY A 99 -26.47 70.20 17.35
C GLY A 99 -25.43 69.15 17.75
N ALA A 100 -24.21 69.54 18.11
CA ALA A 100 -23.21 68.63 18.66
C ALA A 100 -23.56 68.22 20.09
N CYS A 101 -23.03 67.07 20.50
CA CYS A 101 -23.09 66.59 21.87
C CYS A 101 -22.56 67.66 22.85
N GLU A 102 -23.38 68.04 23.82
CA GLU A 102 -23.04 69.10 24.78
C GLU A 102 -21.87 68.73 25.69
N ASN A 103 -21.56 67.44 25.81
CA ASN A 103 -20.45 66.92 26.62
C ASN A 103 -19.11 66.91 25.87
N CYS A 104 -19.03 66.24 24.72
CA CYS A 104 -17.76 66.02 23.98
C CYS A 104 -17.59 66.91 22.74
N GLY A 105 -18.67 67.46 22.20
CA GLY A 105 -18.65 68.34 21.01
C GLY A 105 -18.65 67.63 19.65
N ALA A 106 -18.80 66.29 19.60
CA ALA A 106 -19.00 65.55 18.35
C ALA A 106 -20.46 65.65 17.85
N MET A 107 -20.68 65.63 16.54
CA MET A 107 -21.99 65.73 15.89
C MET A 107 -22.70 64.38 15.69
N THR A 108 -22.01 63.26 15.91
CA THR A 108 -22.51 61.92 15.55
C THR A 108 -23.51 61.34 16.54
N HIS A 109 -23.49 61.77 17.80
CA HIS A 109 -24.32 61.24 18.86
C HIS A 109 -24.86 62.34 19.79
N LYS A 110 -25.88 62.00 20.59
CA LYS A 110 -26.47 62.88 21.61
C LYS A 110 -25.72 62.77 22.94
N THR A 111 -25.97 63.69 23.86
CA THR A 111 -25.33 63.70 25.20
C THR A 111 -25.53 62.44 26.02
N LYS A 112 -26.67 61.77 25.88
CA LYS A 112 -26.99 60.54 26.60
C LYS A 112 -26.18 59.33 26.11
N ASP A 113 -25.87 59.30 24.82
CA ASP A 113 -25.15 58.20 24.16
C ASP A 113 -23.65 58.52 24.02
N CYS A 114 -23.17 59.52 24.75
CA CYS A 114 -21.80 59.99 24.71
C CYS A 114 -20.85 58.99 25.38
N MET A 115 -19.88 58.46 24.62
CA MET A 115 -18.85 57.54 25.13
C MET A 115 -17.77 58.24 25.99
N ASP A 116 -17.61 59.55 25.82
CA ASP A 116 -16.73 60.34 26.68
C ASP A 116 -17.34 60.54 28.07
N ARG A 117 -16.50 60.49 29.10
CA ARG A 117 -16.88 60.73 30.50
C ARG A 117 -17.68 62.04 30.64
N PRO A 118 -18.83 62.06 31.33
CA PRO A 118 -19.61 63.28 31.58
C PRO A 118 -18.79 64.37 32.26
N ARG A 119 -18.63 65.52 31.60
CA ARG A 119 -17.92 66.70 32.11
C ARG A 119 -18.90 67.61 32.85
N LYS A 120 -18.44 68.23 33.95
CA LYS A 120 -19.26 69.14 34.78
C LYS A 120 -19.77 70.38 34.00
N THR A 121 -18.94 70.91 33.11
CA THR A 121 -19.24 72.13 32.33
C THR A 121 -19.45 71.86 30.84
N GLY A 122 -19.23 70.63 30.34
CA GLY A 122 -19.44 70.24 28.94
C GLY A 122 -18.63 71.01 27.89
N ALA A 123 -18.47 70.42 26.70
CA ALA A 123 -17.86 71.10 25.54
C ALA A 123 -18.71 72.28 25.03
N LYS A 124 -20.04 72.26 25.24
CA LYS A 124 -20.95 73.34 24.82
C LYS A 124 -20.65 74.69 25.46
N TRP A 125 -20.33 74.70 26.76
CA TRP A 125 -20.09 75.93 27.51
C TRP A 125 -18.60 76.24 27.66
N SER A 126 -17.74 75.22 27.70
CA SER A 126 -16.29 75.43 27.85
C SER A 126 -15.55 75.63 26.52
N GLY A 127 -16.07 75.09 25.41
CA GLY A 127 -15.41 75.13 24.09
C GLY A 127 -14.06 74.42 24.03
N LYS A 128 -13.67 73.67 25.08
CA LYS A 128 -12.38 73.01 25.22
C LYS A 128 -12.50 71.51 24.94
N ASP A 129 -11.43 70.91 24.37
CA ASP A 129 -11.30 69.49 24.06
C ASP A 129 -12.50 68.90 23.29
N ILE A 130 -12.79 69.49 22.14
CA ILE A 130 -13.81 69.00 21.21
C ILE A 130 -13.29 67.72 20.55
N LYS A 131 -14.11 66.66 20.53
CA LYS A 131 -13.76 65.42 19.83
C LYS A 131 -14.08 65.52 18.34
N ALA A 132 -13.32 64.79 17.53
CA ALA A 132 -13.59 64.61 16.12
C ALA A 132 -14.81 63.71 15.90
N ASP A 133 -15.50 63.91 14.78
CA ASP A 133 -16.73 63.19 14.43
C ASP A 133 -16.42 61.74 14.02
N GLU A 134 -17.28 60.80 14.42
CA GLU A 134 -17.19 59.38 14.08
C GLU A 134 -17.71 59.11 12.65
N ILE A 135 -17.30 58.00 12.04
CA ILE A 135 -17.82 57.57 10.74
C ILE A 135 -18.98 56.60 11.00
N ILE A 136 -20.20 57.00 10.64
CA ILE A 136 -21.38 56.13 10.74
C ILE A 136 -21.51 55.36 9.42
N GLN A 137 -21.52 54.03 9.50
CA GLN A 137 -21.70 53.12 8.38
C GLN A 137 -22.88 52.20 8.70
N GLU A 138 -23.76 51.97 7.73
CA GLU A 138 -24.78 50.93 7.79
C GLU A 138 -24.34 49.81 6.84
N ILE A 139 -24.12 48.62 7.39
CA ILE A 139 -23.64 47.46 6.63
C ILE A 139 -24.68 46.36 6.77
N GLU A 140 -25.26 45.97 5.64
CA GLU A 140 -26.11 44.79 5.56
C GLU A 140 -25.22 43.56 5.36
N LEU A 141 -25.36 42.60 6.26
CA LEU A 141 -24.55 41.38 6.32
C LEU A 141 -25.45 40.16 6.45
N ASP A 142 -24.96 39.03 5.95
CA ASP A 142 -25.60 37.72 6.07
C ASP A 142 -25.63 37.20 7.51
N TYR A 143 -26.37 36.11 7.74
CA TYR A 143 -26.49 35.47 9.06
C TYR A 143 -25.14 35.04 9.64
N ASP A 144 -24.30 34.42 8.79
CA ASP A 144 -22.96 33.96 9.17
C ASP A 144 -22.02 35.16 9.32
N SER A 145 -22.03 36.09 8.36
CA SER A 145 -21.21 37.30 8.41
C SER A 145 -21.50 38.17 9.63
N LYS A 146 -22.75 38.26 10.13
CA LYS A 146 -23.05 38.98 11.39
C LYS A 146 -22.48 38.31 12.63
N ARG A 147 -22.31 36.99 12.60
CA ARG A 147 -21.86 36.18 13.74
C ARG A 147 -20.40 35.76 13.67
N ASP A 148 -19.72 36.08 12.57
CA ASP A 148 -18.32 35.76 12.47
C ASP A 148 -17.54 36.44 13.59
N ARG A 149 -16.83 35.61 14.36
CA ARG A 149 -15.98 36.04 15.46
C ARG A 149 -14.82 36.88 14.97
N TRP A 150 -14.40 36.66 13.73
CA TRP A 150 -13.22 37.28 13.14
C TRP A 150 -13.55 38.51 12.29
N ASN A 151 -14.76 39.06 12.46
CA ASN A 151 -15.16 40.31 11.81
C ASN A 151 -14.23 41.48 12.17
N GLY A 152 -13.64 42.10 11.14
CA GLY A 152 -12.69 43.20 11.29
C GLY A 152 -11.31 42.79 11.78
N TYR A 153 -10.95 41.51 11.64
CA TYR A 153 -9.59 41.04 11.90
C TYR A 153 -8.61 41.65 10.88
N ASP A 154 -7.54 42.27 11.37
CA ASP A 154 -6.43 42.74 10.54
C ASP A 154 -5.43 41.59 10.35
N PRO A 155 -5.21 41.09 9.12
CA PRO A 155 -4.25 40.02 8.84
C PRO A 155 -2.83 40.32 9.33
N SER A 156 -2.47 41.61 9.48
CA SER A 156 -1.18 42.02 10.02
C SER A 156 -0.98 41.61 11.48
N GLU A 157 -2.06 41.47 12.25
CA GLU A 157 -1.96 40.99 13.64
C GLU A 157 -1.54 39.52 13.73
N HIS A 158 -1.74 38.74 12.67
CA HIS A 158 -1.26 37.36 12.60
C HIS A 158 0.28 37.30 12.67
N ALA A 159 0.98 38.37 12.29
CA ALA A 159 2.43 38.45 12.41
C ALA A 159 2.92 38.33 13.87
N LYS A 160 2.16 38.86 14.84
CA LYS A 160 2.48 38.74 16.27
C LYS A 160 2.51 37.28 16.72
N ILE A 161 1.68 36.42 16.12
CA ILE A 161 1.65 34.98 16.38
C ILE A 161 2.95 34.35 15.87
N TYR A 162 3.43 34.72 14.68
CA TYR A 162 4.73 34.24 14.19
C TYR A 162 5.86 34.63 15.14
N ASP A 163 5.91 35.88 15.61
CA ASP A 163 6.92 36.33 16.58
C ASP A 163 6.88 35.52 17.90
N GLU A 164 5.70 35.12 18.35
CA GLU A 164 5.54 34.25 19.52
C GLU A 164 6.06 32.84 19.27
N TYR A 165 5.74 32.24 18.12
CA TYR A 165 6.26 30.93 17.74
C TYR A 165 7.77 30.94 17.56
N GLU A 166 8.35 32.00 16.98
CA GLU A 166 9.80 32.17 16.86
C GLU A 166 10.49 32.16 18.23
N LYS A 167 9.95 32.90 19.22
CA LYS A 167 10.47 32.88 20.60
C LYS A 167 10.37 31.50 21.24
N ILE A 168 9.27 30.77 20.98
CA ILE A 168 9.08 29.40 21.47
C ILE A 168 10.12 28.47 20.83
N GLU A 169 10.39 28.60 19.53
CA GLU A 169 11.40 27.81 18.85
C GLU A 169 12.83 28.12 19.32
N GLU A 170 13.16 29.39 19.56
CA GLU A 170 14.42 29.78 20.18
C GLU A 170 14.60 29.19 21.58
N ALA A 171 13.55 29.23 22.40
CA ALA A 171 13.56 28.61 23.72
C ALA A 171 13.75 27.09 23.62
N ARG A 172 13.03 26.41 22.70
CA ARG A 172 13.21 24.97 22.43
C ARG A 172 14.63 24.65 21.97
N ARG A 173 15.23 25.48 21.11
CA ARG A 173 16.61 25.31 20.63
C ARG A 173 17.62 25.46 21.77
N LYS A 174 17.43 26.44 22.65
CA LYS A 174 18.26 26.63 23.86
C LYS A 174 18.13 25.46 24.83
N MET A 175 16.92 24.95 25.05
CA MET A 175 16.69 23.78 25.90
C MET A 175 17.41 22.56 25.34
N LYS A 176 17.25 22.26 24.04
CA LYS A 176 17.97 21.18 23.36
C LYS A 176 19.49 21.35 23.42
N ALA A 177 20.01 22.56 23.22
CA ALA A 177 21.45 22.83 23.36
C ALA A 177 21.94 22.56 24.79
N SER A 178 21.19 23.02 25.80
CA SER A 178 21.53 22.77 27.21
C SER A 178 21.45 21.29 27.60
N GLU A 179 20.58 20.51 26.96
CA GLU A 179 20.48 19.06 27.13
C GLU A 179 21.69 18.36 26.49
N LEU A 180 22.09 18.76 25.29
CA LEU A 180 23.32 18.26 24.65
C LEU A 180 24.59 18.63 25.45
N ASP A 181 24.65 19.84 26.02
CA ASP A 181 25.75 20.25 26.90
C ASP A 181 25.76 19.43 28.21
N LYS A 182 24.59 19.11 28.77
CA LYS A 182 24.47 18.21 29.94
C LYS A 182 24.87 16.78 29.58
N GLN A 183 24.45 16.26 28.43
CA GLN A 183 24.83 14.93 27.95
C GLN A 183 26.33 14.84 27.71
N SER A 184 26.91 15.80 26.98
CA SER A 184 28.36 15.84 26.73
C SER A 184 29.17 16.04 28.02
N THR A 185 28.68 16.81 28.99
CA THR A 185 29.33 16.90 30.31
C THR A 185 29.21 15.61 31.12
N THR A 186 28.08 14.90 31.06
CA THR A 186 27.96 13.56 31.68
C THR A 186 28.85 12.51 30.99
N GLU A 187 28.99 12.55 29.66
CA GLU A 187 29.94 11.72 28.91
C GLU A 187 31.38 12.07 29.28
N LEU A 188 31.73 13.36 29.40
CA LEU A 188 33.05 13.81 29.83
C LEU A 188 33.35 13.38 31.27
N VAL A 189 32.38 13.43 32.18
CA VAL A 189 32.54 12.96 33.56
C VAL A 189 32.75 11.44 33.61
N LYS A 190 32.02 10.65 32.81
CA LYS A 190 32.29 9.21 32.62
C LYS A 190 33.71 8.97 32.06
N LYS A 191 34.17 9.81 31.12
CA LYS A 191 35.51 9.72 30.49
C LYS A 191 36.67 10.16 31.41
N THR A 192 36.39 10.93 32.46
CA THR A 192 37.41 11.33 33.46
C THR A 192 37.48 10.40 34.68
N GLY A 193 36.54 9.47 34.83
CA GLY A 193 36.48 8.53 35.95
C GLY A 193 37.35 7.27 35.82
N GLU A 194 37.74 6.86 34.62
CA GLU A 194 38.58 5.66 34.45
C GLU A 194 39.47 5.80 33.21
N ARG A 195 40.71 6.25 33.43
CA ARG A 195 41.78 6.22 32.44
C ARG A 195 42.68 5.03 32.74
N THR A 196 42.32 3.87 32.21
CA THR A 196 43.29 2.81 31.85
C THR A 196 43.22 2.61 30.35
N ALA A 197 44.39 2.66 29.72
CA ALA A 197 44.58 2.74 28.29
C ALA A 197 44.43 1.36 27.62
N GLY A 198 43.69 1.31 26.51
CA GLY A 198 43.75 0.22 25.56
C GLY A 198 42.44 0.04 24.79
N GLU A 199 42.55 0.06 23.47
CA GLU A 199 41.60 -0.53 22.52
C GLU A 199 40.39 0.32 22.09
N PHE A 200 40.58 0.96 20.94
CA PHE A 200 39.53 1.41 20.03
C PHE A 200 38.79 0.16 19.51
N SER A 201 37.72 -0.25 20.20
CA SER A 201 36.72 -1.18 19.68
C SER A 201 35.36 -0.53 19.73
N SER A 202 34.78 -0.35 18.56
CA SER A 202 33.40 0.04 18.34
C SER A 202 32.48 -1.11 18.76
N GLU A 203 31.86 -0.99 19.93
CA GLU A 203 30.64 -1.72 20.32
C GLU A 203 30.28 -1.27 21.74
N ASP A 204 29.36 -0.31 21.84
CA ASP A 204 28.57 -0.10 23.05
C ASP A 204 27.11 0.07 22.59
N GLU A 205 26.49 -1.09 22.34
CA GLU A 205 25.10 -1.29 21.92
C GLU A 205 24.16 -1.47 23.13
N GLU A 206 24.38 -0.78 24.26
CA GLU A 206 23.55 -1.02 25.47
C GLU A 206 23.08 0.24 26.21
N ASP A 207 22.78 1.34 25.50
CA ASP A 207 21.97 2.44 26.09
C ASP A 207 21.08 3.20 25.06
N ASP A 208 20.71 2.55 23.96
CA ASP A 208 19.86 3.13 22.91
C ASP A 208 18.35 2.83 23.09
N GLU A 209 17.92 2.13 24.16
CA GLU A 209 16.49 1.76 24.37
C GLU A 209 15.60 3.01 24.64
N ASP A 210 16.09 4.01 25.37
CA ASP A 210 15.36 5.27 25.62
C ASP A 210 15.29 6.17 24.37
N LYS A 211 16.21 5.98 23.42
CA LYS A 211 16.22 6.65 22.12
C LYS A 211 15.14 6.10 21.18
N TYR A 212 14.70 4.86 21.37
CA TYR A 212 13.57 4.29 20.62
C TYR A 212 12.21 4.88 21.03
N ALA A 213 12.08 5.38 22.26
CA ALA A 213 10.87 6.09 22.70
C ALA A 213 10.74 7.47 22.03
N GLU A 214 11.84 8.20 21.85
CA GLU A 214 11.84 9.49 21.17
C GLU A 214 11.70 9.34 19.64
N ARG A 215 12.21 8.24 19.08
CA ARG A 215 12.00 7.87 17.67
C ARG A 215 10.58 7.36 17.38
N SER A 216 9.78 7.12 18.42
CA SER A 216 8.35 6.74 18.30
C SER A 216 7.44 7.93 18.03
N ASP A 217 7.92 9.18 18.13
CA ASP A 217 7.20 10.37 17.64
C ASP A 217 7.40 10.54 16.12
N MET A 218 7.28 9.43 15.39
CA MET A 218 7.22 9.45 13.94
C MET A 218 5.84 10.04 13.55
N PRO A 219 5.80 11.09 12.71
CA PRO A 219 4.56 11.80 12.41
C PRO A 219 3.53 10.85 11.81
N GLY A 220 2.45 10.57 12.56
CA GLY A 220 1.33 9.73 12.12
C GLY A 220 1.04 8.50 12.98
N GLN A 221 1.86 8.20 14.00
CA GLN A 221 1.63 7.09 14.93
C GLN A 221 1.23 7.63 16.30
N LYS A 222 -0.09 7.70 16.57
CA LYS A 222 -0.56 8.15 17.89
C LYS A 222 -0.48 6.99 18.87
N VAL A 223 0.33 7.13 19.92
CA VAL A 223 0.33 6.19 21.05
C VAL A 223 -0.94 6.46 21.87
N ASN A 224 -1.86 5.50 21.92
CA ASN A 224 -2.98 5.57 22.84
C ASN A 224 -2.44 5.34 24.26
N THR A 225 -2.46 6.38 25.08
CA THR A 225 -2.00 6.32 26.48
C THR A 225 -2.76 5.29 27.33
N LYS A 226 -4.02 5.02 26.98
CA LYS A 226 -4.89 4.06 27.70
C LYS A 226 -4.62 2.60 27.36
N THR A 227 -4.21 2.29 26.14
CA THR A 227 -4.02 0.92 25.67
C THR A 227 -2.56 0.56 25.43
N ARG A 228 -1.63 1.52 25.62
CA ARG A 228 -0.19 1.42 25.28
C ARG A 228 0.06 0.83 23.88
N THR A 229 -0.93 0.93 22.99
CA THR A 229 -0.86 0.51 21.60
C THR A 229 -0.76 1.74 20.71
N THR A 230 0.01 1.60 19.65
CA THR A 230 0.16 2.65 18.65
C THR A 230 -0.90 2.48 17.58
N ILE A 231 -1.77 3.48 17.41
CA ILE A 231 -2.65 3.54 16.24
C ILE A 231 -1.79 4.07 15.10
N ARG A 232 -1.40 3.17 14.18
CA ARG A 232 -0.90 3.57 12.86
C ARG A 232 -2.09 3.84 11.95
N ASN A 233 -1.96 4.86 11.10
CA ASN A 233 -2.91 5.03 10.00
C ASN A 233 -2.81 3.82 9.05
N LEU A 234 -3.94 3.22 8.68
CA LEU A 234 -3.98 2.08 7.76
C LEU A 234 -3.63 2.47 6.31
N ARG A 235 -3.80 3.74 5.96
CA ARG A 235 -3.42 4.25 4.63
C ARG A 235 -1.90 4.34 4.55
N ILE A 236 -1.34 3.57 3.62
CA ILE A 236 0.04 3.65 3.17
C ILE A 236 0.28 5.04 2.57
N ARG A 237 1.31 5.75 3.04
CA ARG A 237 1.55 7.16 2.65
C ARG A 237 2.33 7.25 1.34
N GLU A 238 3.11 6.21 1.05
CA GLU A 238 3.91 6.02 -0.16
C GLU A 238 3.01 5.87 -1.41
N ASP A 239 1.82 5.28 -1.22
CA ASP A 239 0.84 5.09 -2.28
C ASP A 239 -0.02 6.36 -2.45
N THR A 240 0.29 7.11 -3.50
CA THR A 240 -0.52 8.26 -3.91
C THR A 240 -1.87 7.81 -4.48
N ALA A 241 -2.95 8.42 -4.00
CA ALA A 241 -4.29 8.15 -4.52
C ALA A 241 -4.38 8.55 -6.00
N LYS A 242 -5.15 7.79 -6.80
CA LYS A 242 -5.24 7.97 -8.26
C LYS A 242 -5.61 9.41 -8.66
N TYR A 243 -6.61 10.01 -8.02
CA TYR A 243 -7.07 11.39 -8.29
C TYR A 243 -6.13 12.50 -7.82
N LEU A 244 -5.08 12.19 -7.06
CA LEU A 244 -4.04 13.15 -6.66
C LEU A 244 -2.84 13.11 -7.60
N ARG A 245 -2.87 12.24 -8.61
CA ARG A 245 -1.75 12.09 -9.55
C ARG A 245 -1.66 13.27 -10.52
N ASN A 246 -2.81 13.80 -10.92
CA ASN A 246 -2.95 15.07 -11.61
C ASN A 246 -4.08 15.87 -10.93
N LEU A 247 -3.81 17.13 -10.57
CA LEU A 247 -4.76 18.02 -9.91
C LEU A 247 -5.55 18.88 -10.90
N ASP A 248 -5.20 18.82 -12.19
CA ASP A 248 -5.95 19.50 -13.24
C ASP A 248 -7.35 18.90 -13.36
N ILE A 249 -8.35 19.77 -13.44
CA ILE A 249 -9.78 19.39 -13.47
C ILE A 249 -10.11 18.59 -14.75
N ASP A 250 -9.43 18.90 -15.85
CA ASP A 250 -9.60 18.27 -17.17
C ASP A 250 -8.73 17.02 -17.37
N SER A 251 -8.11 16.52 -16.29
CA SER A 251 -7.33 15.28 -16.32
C SER A 251 -8.23 14.04 -16.42
N ALA A 252 -7.74 12.86 -16.04
CA ALA A 252 -8.52 11.63 -16.12
C ALA A 252 -9.64 11.59 -15.06
N TYR A 253 -10.84 11.24 -15.50
CA TYR A 253 -11.98 11.05 -14.60
C TYR A 253 -11.74 9.89 -13.63
N TYR A 254 -11.86 10.19 -12.33
CA TYR A 254 -11.84 9.22 -11.25
C TYR A 254 -13.26 9.03 -10.69
N ASP A 255 -13.77 7.81 -10.74
CA ASP A 255 -15.05 7.47 -10.09
C ASP A 255 -14.79 7.13 -8.60
N PRO A 256 -15.19 7.98 -7.64
CA PRO A 256 -14.98 7.73 -6.22
C PRO A 256 -15.79 6.55 -5.68
N LYS A 257 -16.87 6.14 -6.37
CA LYS A 257 -17.72 5.03 -5.94
C LYS A 257 -17.00 3.70 -6.11
N THR A 258 -16.52 3.43 -7.33
CA THR A 258 -15.78 2.20 -7.66
C THR A 258 -14.27 2.32 -7.41
N ARG A 259 -13.78 3.53 -7.13
CA ARG A 259 -12.34 3.84 -6.96
C ARG A 259 -11.52 3.48 -8.20
N SER A 260 -12.12 3.66 -9.37
CA SER A 260 -11.50 3.35 -10.66
C SER A 260 -11.17 4.63 -11.43
N MET A 261 -10.02 4.61 -12.10
CA MET A 261 -9.60 5.66 -13.03
C MET A 261 -9.32 4.98 -14.36
N ARG A 262 -10.10 5.29 -15.38
CA ARG A 262 -10.04 4.57 -16.66
C ARG A 262 -8.84 5.00 -17.50
N ASP A 263 -8.71 6.30 -17.71
CA ASP A 263 -7.68 6.87 -18.58
C ASP A 263 -6.41 7.23 -17.78
N ASN A 264 -5.30 7.40 -18.50
CA ASN A 264 -4.06 7.89 -17.91
C ASN A 264 -4.22 9.35 -17.44
N PRO A 265 -3.95 9.69 -16.17
CA PRO A 265 -3.99 11.07 -15.68
C PRO A 265 -2.91 11.97 -16.29
N ASN A 266 -1.79 11.40 -16.73
CA ASN A 266 -0.66 12.13 -17.32
C ASN A 266 -0.44 11.67 -18.76
N LYS A 267 -1.23 12.18 -19.70
CA LYS A 267 -1.18 11.78 -21.12
C LYS A 267 0.07 12.25 -21.86
N GLU A 268 0.74 13.28 -21.35
CA GLU A 268 1.93 13.88 -21.99
C GLU A 268 3.22 13.12 -21.68
N VAL A 269 3.24 12.36 -20.59
CA VAL A 269 4.40 11.56 -20.17
C VAL A 269 4.34 10.22 -20.89
N ASP A 270 5.50 9.73 -21.33
CA ASP A 270 5.58 8.42 -21.98
C ASP A 270 5.15 7.30 -21.03
N GLU A 271 4.48 6.29 -21.58
CA GLU A 271 3.85 5.20 -20.81
C GLU A 271 4.88 4.37 -20.03
N SER A 272 6.14 4.37 -20.48
CA SER A 272 7.24 3.61 -19.87
C SER A 272 7.77 4.26 -18.57
N GLU A 273 7.67 5.58 -18.46
CA GLU A 273 8.16 6.35 -17.31
C GLU A 273 7.05 6.61 -16.27
N ALA A 274 5.78 6.52 -16.69
CA ALA A 274 4.64 6.73 -15.83
C ALA A 274 4.42 5.54 -14.87
N TYR A 275 4.42 5.82 -13.56
CA TYR A 275 4.10 4.82 -12.53
C TYR A 275 2.67 4.25 -12.68
N TYR A 276 1.73 5.04 -13.22
CA TYR A 276 0.35 4.63 -13.43
C TYR A 276 -0.19 5.19 -14.74
N THR A 277 -0.59 4.30 -15.64
CA THR A 277 -1.04 4.60 -17.01
C THR A 277 -2.56 4.41 -17.20
N GLY A 278 -3.32 4.33 -16.09
CA GLY A 278 -4.78 4.11 -16.11
C GLY A 278 -5.19 2.65 -15.97
N ASP A 279 -6.40 2.39 -15.45
CA ASP A 279 -6.90 1.03 -15.26
C ASP A 279 -7.18 0.33 -16.62
N ASN A 280 -7.50 1.07 -17.68
CA ASN A 280 -7.74 0.49 -19.00
C ASN A 280 -6.48 -0.16 -19.59
N PHE A 281 -5.31 0.46 -19.38
CA PHE A 281 -4.04 -0.10 -19.82
C PHE A 281 -3.81 -1.47 -19.17
N VAL A 282 -3.89 -1.54 -17.84
CA VAL A 282 -3.65 -2.78 -17.09
C VAL A 282 -4.67 -3.86 -17.42
N ARG A 283 -5.95 -3.50 -17.65
CA ARG A 283 -7.04 -4.47 -17.95
C ARG A 283 -6.80 -5.35 -19.17
N TYR A 284 -6.10 -4.84 -20.20
CA TYR A 284 -5.80 -5.59 -21.42
C TYR A 284 -4.39 -6.19 -21.45
N THR A 285 -3.62 -6.05 -20.37
CA THR A 285 -2.27 -6.64 -20.26
C THR A 285 -2.31 -8.08 -19.71
N GLY A 286 -1.23 -8.82 -19.93
CA GLY A 286 -1.07 -10.18 -19.39
C GLY A 286 -1.80 -11.26 -20.20
N ASP A 287 -2.60 -12.08 -19.52
CA ASP A 287 -3.27 -13.26 -20.12
C ASP A 287 -4.66 -12.95 -20.70
N ALA A 288 -5.25 -11.79 -20.39
CA ALA A 288 -6.52 -11.34 -20.97
C ALA A 288 -6.57 -11.44 -22.52
N PRO A 289 -5.56 -10.93 -23.29
CA PRO A 289 -5.55 -11.08 -24.73
C PRO A 289 -5.36 -12.53 -25.19
N LYS A 290 -4.62 -13.35 -24.43
CA LYS A 290 -4.45 -14.78 -24.76
C LYS A 290 -5.77 -15.54 -24.59
N MET A 291 -6.51 -15.26 -23.52
CA MET A 291 -7.85 -15.82 -23.29
C MET A 291 -8.84 -15.35 -24.36
N ALA A 292 -8.80 -14.07 -24.74
CA ALA A 292 -9.62 -13.54 -25.83
C ALA A 292 -9.30 -14.23 -27.17
N ASN A 293 -8.02 -14.44 -27.49
CA ASN A 293 -7.60 -15.18 -28.69
C ASN A 293 -8.07 -16.63 -28.66
N LEU A 294 -7.99 -17.30 -27.51
CA LEU A 294 -8.51 -18.65 -27.32
C LEU A 294 -10.03 -18.71 -27.49
N GLN A 295 -10.75 -17.69 -26.99
CA GLN A 295 -12.19 -17.57 -27.17
C GLN A 295 -12.59 -17.35 -28.64
N LEU A 296 -11.85 -16.49 -29.35
CA LEU A 296 -12.02 -16.32 -30.80
C LEU A 296 -11.76 -17.63 -31.55
N PHE A 297 -10.73 -18.38 -31.17
CA PHE A 297 -10.45 -19.71 -31.72
C PHE A 297 -11.60 -20.68 -31.47
N ALA A 298 -12.14 -20.72 -30.25
CA ALA A 298 -13.27 -21.58 -29.90
C ALA A 298 -14.53 -21.24 -30.73
N TRP A 299 -14.85 -19.95 -30.91
CA TRP A 299 -15.95 -19.54 -31.79
C TRP A 299 -15.73 -19.95 -33.25
N GLN A 300 -14.51 -19.75 -33.78
CA GLN A 300 -14.19 -20.19 -35.14
C GLN A 300 -14.22 -21.71 -35.32
N ALA A 301 -13.82 -22.47 -34.29
CA ALA A 301 -13.92 -23.91 -34.26
C ALA A 301 -15.39 -24.37 -34.22
N TYR A 302 -16.21 -23.69 -33.42
CA TYR A 302 -17.65 -23.94 -33.33
C TYR A 302 -18.37 -23.68 -34.66
N ASP A 303 -18.08 -22.56 -35.33
CA ASP A 303 -18.61 -22.24 -36.66
C ASP A 303 -18.20 -23.26 -37.73
N LYS A 304 -17.03 -23.89 -37.56
CA LYS A 304 -16.54 -24.99 -38.41
C LYS A 304 -17.14 -26.35 -38.05
N GLY A 305 -17.93 -26.44 -36.99
CA GLY A 305 -18.62 -27.65 -36.54
C GLY A 305 -17.85 -28.53 -35.56
N THR A 306 -16.70 -28.08 -35.05
CA THR A 306 -16.01 -28.77 -33.95
C THR A 306 -16.51 -28.25 -32.61
N ASP A 307 -17.01 -29.13 -31.75
CA ASP A 307 -17.57 -28.76 -30.44
C ASP A 307 -16.46 -28.49 -29.41
N VAL A 308 -15.92 -27.27 -29.45
CA VAL A 308 -14.88 -26.79 -28.53
C VAL A 308 -15.42 -25.54 -27.83
N HIS A 309 -15.60 -25.62 -26.52
CA HIS A 309 -16.10 -24.51 -25.71
C HIS A 309 -15.11 -24.16 -24.61
N LEU A 310 -14.76 -22.86 -24.51
CA LEU A 310 -13.75 -22.37 -23.57
C LEU A 310 -14.09 -22.71 -22.10
N GLN A 311 -15.33 -22.51 -21.68
CA GLN A 311 -15.74 -22.74 -20.29
C GLN A 311 -16.06 -24.21 -19.98
N ALA A 312 -16.54 -24.99 -20.96
CA ALA A 312 -16.94 -26.37 -20.73
C ALA A 312 -15.71 -27.30 -20.72
N ASN A 313 -14.85 -27.18 -21.74
CA ASN A 313 -13.64 -27.99 -21.90
C ASN A 313 -12.41 -27.09 -22.10
N PRO A 314 -11.99 -26.33 -21.07
CA PRO A 314 -10.93 -25.32 -21.19
C PRO A 314 -9.57 -25.91 -21.60
N THR A 315 -9.20 -27.06 -21.04
CA THR A 315 -7.92 -27.72 -21.30
C THR A 315 -7.87 -28.30 -22.72
N GLN A 316 -8.97 -28.90 -23.18
CA GLN A 316 -9.09 -29.37 -24.57
C GLN A 316 -8.97 -28.20 -25.55
N GLY A 317 -9.66 -27.09 -25.26
CA GLY A 317 -9.57 -25.87 -26.06
C GLY A 317 -8.15 -25.31 -26.13
N GLU A 318 -7.44 -25.27 -24.99
CA GLU A 318 -6.06 -24.79 -24.92
C GLU A 318 -5.09 -25.68 -25.72
N LEU A 319 -5.19 -27.01 -25.58
CA LEU A 319 -4.36 -27.94 -26.34
C LEU A 319 -4.58 -27.80 -27.85
N LEU A 320 -5.84 -27.73 -28.28
CA LEU A 320 -6.20 -27.53 -29.69
C LEU A 320 -5.72 -26.17 -30.21
N HIS A 321 -5.79 -25.12 -29.38
CA HIS A 321 -5.27 -23.81 -29.74
C HIS A 321 -3.74 -23.80 -29.86
N ARG A 322 -3.04 -24.51 -28.97
CA ARG A 322 -1.58 -24.67 -29.05
C ARG A 322 -1.16 -25.42 -30.31
N GLU A 323 -1.86 -26.51 -30.64
CA GLU A 323 -1.68 -27.21 -31.91
C GLU A 323 -1.99 -26.31 -33.12
N TYR A 324 -3.03 -25.50 -33.02
CA TYR A 324 -3.39 -24.53 -34.06
C TYR A 324 -2.29 -23.48 -34.26
N LEU A 325 -1.69 -22.94 -33.19
CA LEU A 325 -0.57 -22.01 -33.30
C LEU A 325 0.65 -22.65 -33.97
N GLN A 326 1.00 -23.88 -33.58
CA GLN A 326 2.09 -24.63 -34.23
C GLN A 326 1.80 -24.88 -35.73
N LYS A 327 0.57 -25.25 -36.07
CA LYS A 327 0.14 -25.42 -37.47
C LYS A 327 0.16 -24.09 -38.21
N LYS A 328 -0.26 -22.99 -37.57
CA LYS A 328 -0.26 -21.64 -38.13
C LYS A 328 1.15 -21.17 -38.44
N ASP A 329 2.12 -21.43 -37.56
CA ASP A 329 3.52 -21.05 -37.80
C ASP A 329 4.14 -21.88 -38.93
N LYS A 330 3.88 -23.20 -38.98
CA LYS A 330 4.26 -24.03 -40.14
C LYS A 330 3.66 -23.50 -41.45
N LEU A 331 2.39 -23.09 -41.45
CA LEU A 331 1.74 -22.50 -42.62
C LEU A 331 2.31 -21.12 -43.00
N LYS A 332 2.74 -20.32 -42.03
CA LYS A 332 3.48 -19.08 -42.31
C LYS A 332 4.79 -19.39 -43.02
N ASP A 333 5.53 -20.40 -42.56
CA ASP A 333 6.82 -20.73 -43.18
C ASP A 333 6.63 -21.28 -44.58
N THR A 334 5.69 -22.22 -44.80
CA THR A 334 5.38 -22.68 -46.16
C THR A 334 4.86 -21.57 -47.07
N SER A 335 4.07 -20.62 -46.55
CA SER A 335 3.65 -19.46 -47.34
C SER A 335 4.80 -18.53 -47.67
N LYS A 336 5.73 -18.25 -46.73
CA LYS A 336 6.97 -17.51 -47.00
C LYS A 336 7.80 -18.20 -48.08
N ASP A 337 8.02 -19.50 -47.97
CA ASP A 337 8.77 -20.30 -48.96
C ASP A 337 8.09 -20.26 -50.33
N SER A 338 6.75 -20.34 -50.36
CA SER A 338 5.99 -20.24 -51.61
C SER A 338 6.07 -18.85 -52.26
N ILE A 339 6.20 -17.80 -51.45
CA ILE A 339 6.37 -16.42 -51.92
C ILE A 339 7.79 -16.25 -52.44
N LEU A 340 8.79 -16.72 -51.68
CA LEU A 340 10.20 -16.71 -52.08
C LEU A 340 10.42 -17.46 -53.40
N ALA A 341 9.82 -18.63 -53.57
CA ALA A 341 9.92 -19.41 -54.81
C ALA A 341 9.27 -18.71 -56.02
N LYS A 342 8.23 -17.89 -55.81
CA LYS A 342 7.51 -17.19 -56.89
C LYS A 342 8.15 -15.86 -57.27
N TYR A 343 8.67 -15.12 -56.29
CA TYR A 343 9.13 -13.75 -56.47
C TYR A 343 10.66 -13.61 -56.40
N GLY A 344 11.38 -14.66 -55.98
CA GLY A 344 12.83 -14.61 -55.75
C GLY A 344 13.20 -13.73 -54.53
N GLY A 345 14.48 -13.70 -54.17
CA GLY A 345 15.00 -12.86 -53.07
C GLY A 345 15.58 -13.60 -51.87
N GLU A 346 15.78 -14.92 -51.96
CA GLU A 346 16.47 -15.72 -50.94
C GLU A 346 17.88 -15.18 -50.65
N GLU A 347 18.58 -14.68 -51.68
CA GLU A 347 19.91 -14.05 -51.58
C GLU A 347 19.95 -12.79 -50.69
N HIS A 348 18.81 -12.16 -50.41
CA HIS A 348 18.71 -10.98 -49.54
C HIS A 348 18.30 -11.31 -48.10
N LEU A 349 17.94 -12.56 -47.81
CA LEU A 349 17.58 -13.02 -46.45
C LEU A 349 18.79 -13.49 -45.65
N ASP A 350 19.82 -13.99 -46.33
CA ASP A 350 21.11 -14.30 -45.71
C ASP A 350 21.80 -12.99 -45.33
N ALA A 351 21.53 -12.53 -44.10
CA ALA A 351 22.26 -11.43 -43.53
C ALA A 351 23.75 -11.82 -43.51
N PRO A 352 24.64 -11.04 -44.16
CA PRO A 352 26.07 -11.33 -44.10
C PRO A 352 26.52 -11.39 -42.64
N PRO A 353 27.55 -12.19 -42.31
CA PRO A 353 27.99 -12.39 -40.93
C PRO A 353 28.17 -11.04 -40.23
N LYS A 354 27.73 -10.95 -38.96
CA LYS A 354 27.68 -9.69 -38.20
C LYS A 354 29.02 -8.94 -38.19
N GLU A 355 30.13 -9.66 -38.33
CA GLU A 355 31.49 -9.13 -38.47
C GLU A 355 31.64 -8.21 -39.71
N LEU A 356 31.00 -8.56 -40.83
CA LEU A 356 30.98 -7.75 -42.05
C LEU A 356 29.98 -6.59 -41.96
N LEU A 357 28.87 -6.76 -41.23
CA LEU A 357 27.85 -5.73 -41.06
C LEU A 357 28.28 -4.59 -40.11
N LEU A 358 28.99 -4.93 -39.02
CA LEU A 358 29.44 -3.95 -38.03
C LEU A 358 30.85 -3.41 -38.31
N ALA A 359 31.59 -3.99 -39.26
CA ALA A 359 32.99 -3.65 -39.56
C ALA A 359 33.90 -3.60 -38.31
N GLN A 360 33.50 -4.28 -37.24
CA GLN A 360 34.23 -4.37 -35.97
C GLN A 360 34.91 -5.73 -35.91
N THR A 361 36.24 -5.73 -35.90
CA THR A 361 37.07 -6.94 -35.81
C THR A 361 37.23 -7.48 -34.38
N GLU A 362 36.64 -6.81 -33.40
CA GLU A 362 36.83 -7.11 -31.98
C GLU A 362 35.53 -7.63 -31.37
N SER A 363 35.53 -8.92 -31.04
CA SER A 363 34.46 -9.53 -30.24
C SER A 363 34.66 -9.13 -28.78
N TYR A 364 33.73 -8.33 -28.26
CA TYR A 364 33.75 -7.91 -26.86
C TYR A 364 33.56 -9.11 -25.92
N VAL A 365 34.52 -9.32 -25.01
CA VAL A 365 34.53 -10.41 -24.02
C VAL A 365 34.57 -9.81 -22.61
N GLU A 366 33.50 -10.00 -21.84
CA GLU A 366 33.43 -9.57 -20.44
C GLU A 366 33.99 -10.67 -19.53
N TYR A 367 34.98 -10.32 -18.72
CA TYR A 367 35.50 -11.21 -17.69
C TYR A 367 34.87 -10.88 -16.34
N SER A 368 34.49 -11.90 -15.58
CA SER A 368 34.20 -11.77 -14.17
C SER A 368 35.45 -11.31 -13.42
N ARG A 369 35.27 -10.77 -12.20
CA ARG A 369 36.38 -10.46 -11.29
C ARG A 369 37.29 -11.67 -10.99
N THR A 370 36.81 -12.89 -11.25
CA THR A 370 37.53 -14.16 -11.14
C THR A 370 38.13 -14.66 -12.46
N GLY A 371 38.04 -13.89 -13.55
CA GLY A 371 38.61 -14.20 -14.85
C GLY A 371 37.81 -15.18 -15.71
N ARG A 372 36.56 -15.51 -15.35
CA ARG A 372 35.65 -16.33 -16.17
C ARG A 372 34.91 -15.43 -17.15
N VAL A 373 34.80 -15.87 -18.41
CA VAL A 373 34.03 -15.13 -19.42
C VAL A 373 32.53 -15.17 -19.05
N ILE A 374 31.91 -14.00 -18.84
CA ILE A 374 30.49 -13.84 -18.54
C ILE A 374 29.69 -13.65 -19.84
N LYS A 375 30.23 -12.86 -20.77
CA LYS A 375 29.66 -12.64 -22.11
C LYS A 375 30.79 -12.63 -23.14
N GLY A 376 30.61 -13.33 -24.25
CA GLY A 376 31.61 -13.47 -25.32
C GLY A 376 31.86 -14.94 -25.70
N GLN A 377 32.73 -15.18 -26.68
CA GLN A 377 33.12 -16.54 -27.05
C GLN A 377 33.96 -17.18 -25.94
N GLU A 378 33.60 -18.40 -25.53
CA GLU A 378 34.39 -19.18 -24.59
C GLU A 378 35.78 -19.50 -25.19
N ARG A 379 36.81 -19.53 -24.36
CA ARG A 379 38.17 -19.91 -24.79
C ARG A 379 38.14 -21.30 -25.43
N ALA A 380 38.58 -21.39 -26.69
CA ALA A 380 38.76 -22.67 -27.37
C ALA A 380 39.66 -23.60 -26.50
N LYS A 381 39.23 -24.85 -26.31
CA LYS A 381 39.99 -25.84 -25.56
C LYS A 381 41.34 -26.06 -26.27
N ALA A 382 42.43 -26.01 -25.51
CA ALA A 382 43.77 -26.24 -26.06
C ALA A 382 43.87 -27.68 -26.60
N LYS A 383 44.09 -27.82 -27.91
CA LYS A 383 44.44 -29.10 -28.53
C LYS A 383 45.90 -29.43 -28.21
N SER A 384 46.22 -30.69 -27.97
CA SER A 384 47.61 -31.09 -27.75
C SER A 384 48.46 -30.96 -29.02
N LYS A 385 49.79 -31.07 -28.86
CA LYS A 385 50.77 -30.96 -29.95
C LYS A 385 50.63 -32.08 -31.00
N TYR A 386 49.97 -33.18 -30.63
CA TYR A 386 49.75 -34.33 -31.52
C TYR A 386 48.39 -34.19 -32.19
N GLU A 387 48.25 -34.76 -33.40
CA GLU A 387 46.96 -34.81 -34.07
C GLU A 387 45.99 -35.66 -33.25
N GLU A 388 45.05 -35.01 -32.57
CA GLU A 388 43.95 -35.65 -31.85
C GLU A 388 42.88 -36.10 -32.85
N ASP A 389 42.15 -37.16 -32.50
CA ASP A 389 41.03 -37.68 -33.31
C ASP A 389 41.40 -38.17 -34.72
N VAL A 390 42.63 -38.68 -34.91
CA VAL A 390 43.02 -39.38 -36.15
C VAL A 390 42.44 -40.79 -36.14
N TYR A 391 41.32 -40.94 -36.85
CA TYR A 391 40.64 -42.21 -37.05
C TYR A 391 41.20 -42.94 -38.28
N ILE A 392 42.04 -43.95 -38.04
CA ILE A 392 42.62 -44.77 -39.09
C ILE A 392 41.57 -45.78 -39.60
N ASN A 393 41.46 -46.01 -40.91
CA ASN A 393 40.69 -47.09 -41.54
C ASN A 393 39.23 -47.26 -41.03
N ASN A 394 38.51 -46.14 -40.94
CA ASN A 394 37.06 -46.05 -40.62
C ASN A 394 36.67 -46.55 -39.21
N HIS A 395 37.60 -46.49 -38.26
CA HIS A 395 37.30 -46.70 -36.83
C HIS A 395 36.71 -45.43 -36.20
N VAL A 396 35.82 -45.55 -35.21
CA VAL A 396 35.25 -44.40 -34.46
C VAL A 396 36.10 -44.03 -33.24
N SER A 397 37.13 -44.82 -32.96
CA SER A 397 38.01 -44.67 -31.79
C SER A 397 39.48 -44.80 -32.20
N VAL A 398 40.35 -44.05 -31.55
CA VAL A 398 41.80 -44.11 -31.77
C VAL A 398 42.39 -45.45 -31.29
N TRP A 399 43.47 -45.91 -31.90
CA TRP A 399 44.22 -47.10 -31.46
C TRP A 399 44.74 -46.93 -30.02
N GLY A 400 44.52 -47.93 -29.16
CA GLY A 400 44.84 -47.85 -27.73
C GLY A 400 43.69 -47.36 -26.85
N SER A 401 42.51 -47.13 -27.44
CA SER A 401 41.27 -46.82 -26.70
C SER A 401 40.65 -48.03 -25.99
N TYR A 402 41.15 -49.24 -26.27
CA TYR A 402 40.73 -50.49 -25.64
C TYR A 402 41.95 -51.31 -25.21
N TRP A 403 41.83 -52.01 -24.08
CA TRP A 403 42.88 -52.87 -23.52
C TRP A 403 42.24 -54.12 -22.93
N ALA A 404 42.73 -55.29 -23.33
CA ALA A 404 42.36 -56.58 -22.75
C ALA A 404 43.53 -57.58 -22.95
N ASP A 405 43.73 -58.47 -21.97
CA ASP A 405 44.74 -59.54 -21.97
C ASP A 405 46.16 -59.12 -22.42
N GLY A 406 46.61 -57.94 -22.00
CA GLY A 406 47.95 -57.43 -22.29
C GLY A 406 48.13 -56.83 -23.69
N GLN A 407 47.04 -56.69 -24.46
CA GLN A 407 47.06 -56.14 -25.81
C GLN A 407 46.20 -54.86 -25.90
N TRP A 408 46.72 -53.87 -26.62
CA TRP A 408 45.99 -52.63 -26.97
C TRP A 408 45.19 -52.84 -28.25
N GLY A 409 43.98 -52.28 -28.31
CA GLY A 409 43.08 -52.36 -29.46
C GLY A 409 42.22 -51.12 -29.67
N TYR A 410 41.29 -51.23 -30.62
CA TYR A 410 40.28 -50.19 -30.90
C TYR A 410 39.00 -50.44 -30.07
N LYS A 411 38.45 -49.41 -29.42
CA LYS A 411 37.20 -49.51 -28.65
C LYS A 411 35.97 -49.79 -29.51
N CYS A 412 35.91 -49.30 -30.74
CA CYS A 412 34.75 -49.50 -31.61
C CYS A 412 34.54 -50.95 -32.06
N CYS A 413 35.64 -51.70 -32.25
CA CYS A 413 35.61 -53.03 -32.86
C CYS A 413 36.31 -54.11 -32.00
N HIS A 414 36.88 -53.75 -30.84
CA HIS A 414 37.70 -54.60 -29.95
C HIS A 414 38.80 -55.41 -30.67
N SER A 415 39.27 -54.91 -31.82
CA SER A 415 40.35 -55.53 -32.59
C SER A 415 41.71 -55.13 -32.01
N PHE A 416 42.57 -56.13 -31.79
CA PHE A 416 43.97 -55.98 -31.34
C PHE A 416 44.97 -55.88 -32.50
N ILE A 417 44.51 -55.63 -33.74
CA ILE A 417 45.41 -55.44 -34.90
C ILE A 417 45.41 -53.99 -35.33
N LYS A 418 46.57 -53.33 -35.26
CA LYS A 418 46.74 -51.93 -35.66
C LYS A 418 46.57 -51.78 -37.17
N ASN A 419 45.78 -50.80 -37.61
CA ASN A 419 45.42 -50.53 -39.02
C ASN A 419 44.50 -51.57 -39.68
N SER A 420 43.79 -52.40 -38.92
CA SER A 420 42.67 -53.17 -39.48
C SER A 420 41.53 -52.24 -39.91
N TYR A 421 40.67 -52.67 -40.84
CA TYR A 421 39.40 -51.96 -41.10
C TYR A 421 38.41 -52.29 -39.97
N CYS A 422 37.59 -51.32 -39.56
CA CYS A 422 36.60 -51.58 -38.51
C CYS A 422 35.54 -52.55 -39.01
N THR A 423 35.39 -53.66 -38.31
CA THR A 423 34.41 -54.72 -38.53
C THR A 423 33.04 -54.45 -37.89
N GLY A 424 32.78 -53.23 -37.42
CA GLY A 424 31.60 -52.88 -36.63
C GLY A 424 31.47 -53.67 -35.31
N LEU A 425 30.24 -53.69 -34.76
CA LEU A 425 29.90 -54.36 -33.50
C LEU A 425 29.95 -55.90 -33.57
N ILE A 426 30.13 -56.48 -34.76
CA ILE A 426 30.09 -57.93 -35.01
C ILE A 426 31.12 -58.67 -34.17
N VAL A 427 32.33 -58.11 -34.00
CA VAL A 427 33.39 -58.75 -33.22
C VAL A 427 33.06 -58.76 -31.73
N ILE A 428 32.36 -57.75 -31.22
CA ILE A 428 31.93 -57.68 -29.82
C ILE A 428 30.86 -58.75 -29.55
N GLU A 429 29.93 -58.94 -30.49
CA GLU A 429 28.91 -59.99 -30.40
C GLU A 429 29.54 -61.39 -30.43
N VAL A 430 30.53 -61.62 -31.30
CA VAL A 430 31.26 -62.91 -31.38
C VAL A 430 32.05 -63.17 -30.10
N ILE A 431 32.79 -62.19 -29.57
CA ILE A 431 33.55 -62.33 -28.32
C ILE A 431 32.60 -62.62 -27.15
N ASN A 432 31.48 -61.90 -27.04
CA ASN A 432 30.48 -62.12 -26.00
C ASN A 432 29.82 -63.51 -26.13
N SER A 433 29.56 -63.98 -27.35
CA SER A 433 28.99 -65.32 -27.60
C SER A 433 29.99 -66.46 -27.35
N SER A 434 31.29 -66.20 -27.46
CA SER A 434 32.36 -67.17 -27.24
C SER A 434 32.68 -67.40 -25.75
N ASN A 435 32.04 -66.63 -24.84
CA ASN A 435 32.22 -66.71 -23.40
C ASN A 435 30.97 -67.35 -22.74
N PRO A 436 30.90 -68.69 -22.59
CA PRO A 436 29.67 -69.40 -22.17
C PRO A 436 29.33 -69.29 -20.68
N LEU A 437 29.90 -68.32 -19.93
CA LEU A 437 29.76 -68.22 -18.47
C LEU A 437 28.96 -67.01 -17.97
N ALA A 438 28.37 -66.21 -18.85
CA ALA A 438 27.70 -64.95 -18.47
C ALA A 438 26.21 -64.84 -18.85
N SER A 439 25.53 -65.95 -19.14
CA SER A 439 24.12 -65.92 -19.60
C SER A 439 23.14 -66.67 -18.69
N SER A 440 23.40 -66.75 -17.38
CA SER A 440 22.48 -67.44 -16.45
C SER A 440 22.47 -66.82 -15.05
N SER A 441 22.14 -65.53 -14.89
CA SER A 441 21.87 -64.96 -13.55
C SER A 441 21.17 -63.58 -13.59
N ILE A 442 19.93 -63.46 -14.10
CA ILE A 442 19.04 -62.34 -13.70
C ILE A 442 17.57 -62.82 -13.67
N ILE A 443 17.19 -63.58 -12.63
CA ILE A 443 15.83 -63.61 -12.07
C ILE A 443 15.96 -63.77 -10.53
N SER A 444 15.65 -62.68 -9.84
CA SER A 444 15.15 -62.52 -8.46
C SER A 444 15.57 -63.47 -7.33
N THR A 445 16.35 -62.96 -6.36
CA THR A 445 15.95 -62.59 -4.97
C THR A 445 17.17 -62.67 -4.03
N GLY A 446 17.32 -61.69 -3.13
CA GLY A 446 18.29 -61.74 -2.03
C GLY A 446 18.71 -60.37 -1.52
N ASN A 447 18.34 -60.07 -0.27
CA ASN A 447 18.60 -58.86 0.51
C ASN A 447 20.08 -58.74 0.97
N GLU A 448 20.37 -57.57 1.55
CA GLU A 448 21.53 -57.16 2.39
C GLU A 448 22.76 -56.68 1.60
N GLU A 449 23.36 -55.49 1.80
CA GLU A 449 23.26 -54.42 2.80
C GLU A 449 24.01 -53.19 2.22
N LEU A 450 23.39 -52.00 2.19
CA LEU A 450 24.01 -50.70 2.49
C LEU A 450 22.94 -49.59 2.42
N SER A 451 22.07 -49.51 3.43
CA SER A 451 21.19 -48.36 3.64
C SER A 451 21.52 -47.72 4.99
N SER A 452 22.21 -46.58 4.94
CA SER A 452 22.31 -45.68 6.09
C SER A 452 20.90 -45.19 6.42
N ALA A 453 20.38 -45.63 7.57
CA ALA A 453 19.05 -45.29 8.06
C ALA A 453 18.90 -43.76 8.17
N LYS A 454 17.92 -43.21 7.45
CA LYS A 454 17.52 -41.81 7.63
C LYS A 454 16.79 -41.70 8.98
N LYS A 455 17.40 -40.99 9.92
CA LYS A 455 16.80 -40.65 11.22
C LYS A 455 15.48 -39.91 11.02
N THR A 456 14.50 -40.18 11.87
CA THR A 456 13.21 -39.49 11.82
C THR A 456 13.34 -38.04 12.32
N LEU A 457 12.45 -37.15 11.86
CA LEU A 457 12.51 -35.71 12.16
C LEU A 457 12.42 -35.42 13.69
N VAL A 458 11.78 -36.32 14.45
CA VAL A 458 11.67 -36.26 15.91
C VAL A 458 13.00 -36.61 16.60
N GLU A 459 13.78 -37.53 16.05
CA GLU A 459 15.10 -37.89 16.59
C GLU A 459 16.14 -36.78 16.35
N LEU A 460 16.07 -36.10 15.20
CA LEU A 460 16.91 -34.92 14.91
C LEU A 460 16.63 -33.75 15.85
N HIS A 461 15.37 -33.53 16.23
CA HIS A 461 14.99 -32.48 17.19
C HIS A 461 15.53 -32.78 18.60
N ASN A 462 15.45 -34.04 19.03
CA ASN A 462 15.91 -34.47 20.36
C ASN A 462 17.45 -34.50 20.49
N GLU A 463 18.18 -34.75 19.39
CA GLU A 463 19.64 -34.64 19.38
C GLU A 463 20.11 -33.16 19.42
N ASN A 464 19.39 -32.24 18.78
CA ASN A 464 19.72 -30.80 18.81
C ASN A 464 19.44 -30.16 20.17
N MET A 465 18.37 -30.59 20.87
CA MET A 465 18.08 -30.17 22.25
C MET A 465 19.11 -30.68 23.27
N LYS A 466 19.80 -31.79 23.00
CA LYS A 466 20.86 -32.32 23.88
C LYS A 466 22.21 -31.62 23.64
N LYS A 467 22.47 -31.12 22.42
CA LYS A 467 23.70 -30.35 22.09
C LYS A 467 23.68 -28.91 22.59
N SER A 468 22.51 -28.28 22.75
CA SER A 468 22.39 -26.92 23.30
C SER A 468 22.57 -26.85 24.82
N LYS A 469 22.51 -27.98 25.53
CA LYS A 469 22.68 -28.06 27.00
C LYS A 469 24.11 -28.30 27.49
N SER A 470 25.10 -28.53 26.60
CA SER A 470 26.47 -28.90 27.01
C SER A 470 27.53 -27.80 26.81
N LYS A 471 27.14 -26.54 26.62
CA LYS A 471 28.05 -25.38 26.67
C LYS A 471 27.43 -24.29 27.53
N ASN A 472 27.78 -24.29 28.81
CA ASN A 472 28.00 -23.14 29.69
C ASN A 472 28.08 -23.64 31.14
N MET A 473 29.26 -24.11 31.53
CA MET A 473 29.74 -24.00 32.89
C MET A 473 30.93 -23.05 32.81
N ASP A 474 30.73 -21.82 33.29
CA ASP A 474 31.58 -21.21 34.31
C ASP A 474 30.89 -19.92 34.80
N GLU A 475 30.57 -19.95 36.09
CA GLU A 475 30.14 -18.82 36.90
C GLU A 475 31.34 -17.87 37.11
N ASP A 476 31.16 -16.56 36.98
CA ASP A 476 31.15 -15.68 38.16
C ASP A 476 31.02 -14.19 37.77
N VAL A 477 30.45 -13.42 38.70
CA VAL A 477 30.31 -11.95 38.73
C VAL A 477 29.10 -11.35 37.98
N ASN A 478 27.92 -11.38 38.62
CA ASN A 478 27.15 -10.16 38.96
C ASN A 478 25.78 -10.50 39.55
N LYS A 479 25.64 -10.29 40.87
CA LYS A 479 24.52 -10.78 41.69
C LYS A 479 23.43 -9.75 41.98
N HIS A 480 23.27 -8.70 41.17
CA HIS A 480 22.36 -7.59 41.54
C HIS A 480 21.25 -7.16 40.58
N LEU A 481 21.03 -7.82 39.43
CA LEU A 481 20.02 -7.35 38.46
C LEU A 481 19.19 -8.45 37.79
N LYS A 482 18.44 -9.25 38.58
CA LYS A 482 17.26 -9.98 38.05
C LYS A 482 16.09 -9.87 39.02
N ARG A 483 15.09 -9.08 38.66
CA ARG A 483 13.70 -9.40 39.04
C ARG A 483 13.36 -10.68 38.28
N LYS A 484 13.07 -11.76 38.98
CA LYS A 484 12.67 -13.04 38.38
C LYS A 484 11.25 -12.88 37.85
N ASP A 485 11.02 -13.27 36.60
CA ASP A 485 9.68 -13.40 36.05
C ASP A 485 8.91 -14.45 36.87
N LEU A 486 7.74 -14.06 37.41
CA LEU A 486 6.89 -14.91 38.23
C LEU A 486 6.32 -16.05 37.38
N GLY A 487 6.62 -17.30 37.73
CA GLY A 487 6.03 -18.50 37.12
C GLY A 487 6.95 -19.38 36.28
N GLU A 488 8.26 -19.10 36.23
CA GLU A 488 9.25 -19.99 35.60
C GLU A 488 10.31 -20.48 36.61
N GLY A 489 10.21 -21.74 37.02
CA GLY A 489 11.19 -22.46 37.85
C GLY A 489 10.57 -23.26 38.99
N GLU A 490 11.30 -24.26 39.49
CA GLU A 490 10.93 -24.98 40.72
C GLU A 490 11.18 -24.08 41.94
N ILE A 491 10.20 -23.25 42.29
CA ILE A 491 10.28 -22.34 43.44
C ILE A 491 9.71 -23.06 44.68
N LYS A 492 10.45 -23.03 45.79
CA LYS A 492 10.02 -23.64 47.06
C LYS A 492 8.91 -22.78 47.66
N LEU A 493 7.68 -23.24 47.55
CA LEU A 493 6.49 -22.53 48.02
C LEU A 493 6.32 -22.68 49.54
N ASP A 494 6.01 -21.57 50.22
CA ASP A 494 5.74 -21.58 51.66
C ASP A 494 4.37 -22.19 51.95
N SER A 495 4.34 -23.40 52.52
CA SER A 495 3.09 -24.15 52.80
C SER A 495 2.04 -23.37 53.62
N LYS A 496 2.46 -22.42 54.47
CA LYS A 496 1.54 -21.54 55.23
C LYS A 496 0.92 -20.45 54.37
N LYS A 497 1.67 -19.85 53.43
CA LYS A 497 1.17 -18.82 52.53
C LYS A 497 0.25 -19.42 51.47
N LEU A 498 0.62 -20.57 50.93
CA LEU A 498 -0.21 -21.32 49.97
C LEU A 498 -1.57 -21.71 50.57
N LYS A 499 -1.62 -22.16 51.84
CA LYS A 499 -2.89 -22.43 52.52
C LYS A 499 -3.77 -21.19 52.65
N LYS A 500 -3.18 -20.03 52.97
CA LYS A 500 -3.90 -18.75 53.06
C LYS A 500 -4.39 -18.27 51.68
N ALA A 501 -3.59 -18.48 50.64
CA ALA A 501 -3.96 -18.19 49.25
C ALA A 501 -5.14 -19.08 48.79
N LEU A 502 -5.11 -20.38 49.10
CA LEU A 502 -6.22 -21.31 48.83
C LEU A 502 -7.51 -20.91 49.54
N GLU A 503 -7.44 -20.50 50.80
CA GLU A 503 -8.60 -20.03 51.57
C GLU A 503 -9.19 -18.73 51.00
N ASN A 504 -8.33 -17.81 50.55
CA ASN A 504 -8.76 -16.58 49.87
C ASN A 504 -9.44 -16.87 48.52
N GLU A 505 -8.91 -17.78 47.72
CA GLU A 505 -9.55 -18.22 46.47
C GLU A 505 -10.84 -19.03 46.73
N GLU A 506 -10.98 -19.72 47.87
CA GLU A 506 -12.26 -20.26 48.36
C GLU A 506 -13.30 -19.22 48.69
N ASN A 507 -12.91 -18.18 49.41
CA ASN A 507 -13.82 -17.09 49.71
C ASN A 507 -14.23 -16.35 48.43
N ARG A 508 -13.31 -16.16 47.49
CA ARG A 508 -13.60 -15.57 46.17
C ARG A 508 -14.60 -16.40 45.36
N TYR A 509 -14.42 -17.72 45.31
CA TYR A 509 -15.34 -18.61 44.57
C TYR A 509 -16.74 -18.67 45.22
N LYS A 510 -16.81 -18.68 46.55
CA LYS A 510 -18.07 -18.61 47.30
C LYS A 510 -18.81 -17.29 47.07
N LEU A 511 -18.10 -16.16 47.03
CA LEU A 511 -18.68 -14.85 46.72
C LEU A 511 -19.22 -14.79 45.28
N LYS A 512 -18.48 -15.35 44.31
CA LYS A 512 -18.93 -15.41 42.90
C LYS A 512 -20.19 -16.26 42.71
N ASN A 513 -20.36 -17.35 43.46
CA ASN A 513 -21.58 -18.16 43.40
C ASN A 513 -22.79 -17.43 44.04
N ASN A 514 -22.56 -16.58 45.04
CA ASN A 514 -23.61 -15.75 45.65
C ASN A 514 -23.93 -14.47 44.83
N GLU A 515 -23.12 -14.11 43.83
CA GLU A 515 -23.33 -12.93 42.96
C GLU A 515 -24.50 -13.07 41.97
N VAL A 516 -25.11 -14.25 41.87
CA VAL A 516 -26.28 -14.50 41.00
C VAL A 516 -27.58 -13.94 41.63
N GLU A 517 -27.62 -13.72 42.94
CA GLU A 517 -28.80 -13.19 43.66
C GLU A 517 -28.75 -11.66 43.93
N ILE A 518 -27.68 -10.97 43.55
CA ILE A 518 -27.48 -9.54 43.89
C ILE A 518 -27.96 -8.64 42.73
N ASP A 519 -29.00 -7.85 43.00
CA ASP A 519 -29.60 -6.83 42.12
C ASP A 519 -28.54 -5.89 41.49
N ASP A 520 -28.60 -5.69 40.16
CA ASP A 520 -27.57 -5.06 39.32
C ASP A 520 -27.16 -3.65 39.79
N ARG A 521 -28.03 -2.94 40.52
CA ARG A 521 -27.73 -1.60 41.07
C ARG A 521 -26.77 -1.61 42.27
N LYS A 522 -26.57 -2.76 42.90
CA LYS A 522 -25.62 -2.94 44.02
C LYS A 522 -24.29 -3.56 43.56
N ARG A 523 -24.13 -3.86 42.28
CA ARG A 523 -22.86 -4.35 41.72
C ARG A 523 -21.83 -3.21 41.68
N PRO A 524 -20.68 -3.34 42.36
CA PRO A 524 -19.63 -2.32 42.30
C PRO A 524 -19.00 -2.29 40.90
N TYR A 525 -19.00 -1.10 40.29
CA TYR A 525 -18.44 -0.86 38.96
C TYR A 525 -16.91 -0.71 39.07
N ASN A 526 -16.20 -1.83 39.21
CA ASN A 526 -14.80 -2.09 38.86
C ASN A 526 -14.26 -3.28 39.68
N SER A 527 -13.72 -4.30 39.00
CA SER A 527 -13.12 -5.50 39.60
C SER A 527 -11.81 -5.26 40.36
N ALA A 528 -11.36 -4.00 40.47
CA ALA A 528 -10.13 -3.62 41.18
C ALA A 528 -10.36 -3.18 42.63
N TYR A 529 -11.62 -3.06 43.08
CA TYR A 529 -11.95 -2.56 44.43
C TYR A 529 -12.61 -3.64 45.28
N MET A 530 -11.91 -4.75 45.48
CA MET A 530 -12.24 -5.73 46.52
C MET A 530 -11.00 -6.01 47.35
N GLY A 531 -10.79 -5.17 48.37
CA GLY A 531 -9.78 -5.38 49.39
C GLY A 531 -9.67 -4.16 50.30
N LYS A 532 -9.98 -4.31 51.59
CA LYS A 532 -9.96 -3.25 52.62
C LYS A 532 -8.56 -2.69 52.96
N ASN A 533 -7.58 -2.84 52.07
CA ASN A 533 -6.25 -2.30 52.25
C ASN A 533 -5.96 -1.37 51.07
N ASN A 534 -6.05 -0.06 51.32
CA ASN A 534 -5.57 0.99 50.42
C ASN A 534 -4.04 0.91 50.30
N SER A 535 -3.52 -0.14 49.66
CA SER A 535 -2.17 -0.18 49.14
C SER A 535 -2.23 -0.63 47.70
N MET A 536 -1.69 0.21 46.82
CA MET A 536 -1.52 0.00 45.38
C MET A 536 -0.32 -0.94 45.13
N GLU A 537 -0.21 -2.02 45.92
CA GLU A 537 0.90 -2.98 45.93
C GLU A 537 0.40 -4.39 46.28
N ALA A 538 -0.72 -4.84 45.70
CA ALA A 538 -1.05 -6.26 45.70
C ALA A 538 -0.48 -6.88 44.41
N GLU A 539 0.85 -6.99 44.35
CA GLU A 539 1.51 -7.83 43.33
C GLU A 539 1.09 -9.29 43.58
N VAL A 540 0.60 -9.98 42.55
CA VAL A 540 0.16 -11.37 42.64
C VAL A 540 1.36 -12.24 43.00
N THR A 541 1.31 -12.94 44.14
CA THR A 541 2.42 -13.81 44.54
C THR A 541 2.36 -15.14 43.80
N GLU A 542 3.47 -15.86 43.79
CA GLU A 542 3.54 -17.16 43.12
C GLU A 542 2.63 -18.20 43.79
N GLU A 543 2.47 -18.12 45.12
CA GLU A 543 1.51 -18.96 45.85
C GLU A 543 0.06 -18.66 45.46
N ASP A 544 -0.28 -17.41 45.13
CA ASP A 544 -1.62 -17.03 44.65
C ASP A 544 -1.88 -17.60 43.23
N LEU A 545 -0.87 -17.61 42.37
CA LEU A 545 -0.97 -18.22 41.02
C LEU A 545 -1.09 -19.75 41.09
N GLU A 546 -0.34 -20.39 41.98
CA GLU A 546 -0.43 -21.84 42.17
C GLU A 546 -1.78 -22.24 42.80
N ALA A 547 -2.26 -21.51 43.81
CA ALA A 547 -3.59 -21.72 44.39
C ALA A 547 -4.70 -21.58 43.33
N TYR A 548 -4.59 -20.60 42.44
CA TYR A 548 -5.50 -20.43 41.30
C TYR A 548 -5.40 -21.60 40.31
N ARG A 549 -4.19 -22.07 39.96
CA ARG A 549 -3.96 -23.21 39.06
C ARG A 549 -4.55 -24.51 39.63
N LEU A 550 -4.26 -24.82 40.89
CA LEU A 550 -4.76 -26.03 41.57
C LEU A 550 -6.29 -26.07 41.61
N LYS A 551 -6.92 -24.92 41.79
CA LYS A 551 -8.38 -24.85 41.93
C LYS A 551 -9.13 -24.77 40.60
N LYS A 552 -8.46 -24.31 39.54
CA LYS A 552 -9.05 -24.24 38.18
C LYS A 552 -9.09 -25.60 37.50
N GLN A 553 -8.21 -26.54 37.86
CA GLN A 553 -8.03 -27.81 37.15
C GLN A 553 -9.20 -28.81 37.24
N SER A 554 -10.25 -28.56 38.02
CA SER A 554 -11.25 -29.59 38.34
C SER A 554 -12.66 -29.39 37.78
N HIS A 555 -12.91 -28.41 36.92
CA HIS A 555 -14.27 -28.18 36.36
C HIS A 555 -14.40 -28.35 34.83
N GLU A 556 -13.30 -28.43 34.06
CA GLU A 556 -13.37 -28.48 32.58
C GLU A 556 -12.53 -29.60 31.94
N ASP A 557 -12.17 -30.65 32.68
CA ASP A 557 -11.53 -31.84 32.10
C ASP A 557 -12.52 -33.02 32.01
N PRO A 558 -13.07 -33.32 30.81
CA PRO A 558 -13.99 -34.44 30.61
C PRO A 558 -13.34 -35.83 30.73
N MET A 559 -12.01 -35.93 30.88
CA MET A 559 -11.31 -37.20 31.11
C MET A 559 -11.01 -37.49 32.59
N ALA A 560 -11.26 -36.56 33.51
CA ALA A 560 -10.89 -36.74 34.93
C ALA A 560 -11.64 -37.88 35.64
N ASN A 561 -12.83 -38.26 35.16
CA ASN A 561 -13.62 -39.39 35.69
C ASN A 561 -13.55 -40.66 34.81
N TYR A 562 -12.70 -40.67 33.79
CA TYR A 562 -12.57 -41.82 32.90
C TYR A 562 -11.69 -42.89 33.55
N VAL A 563 -12.27 -44.08 33.78
CA VAL A 563 -11.58 -45.27 34.26
C VAL A 563 -11.74 -46.32 33.15
N ASP A 564 -10.63 -46.81 32.59
CA ASP A 564 -10.62 -47.89 31.60
C ASP A 564 -11.00 -49.22 32.28
N GLU A 565 -11.93 -49.98 31.71
CA GLU A 565 -12.42 -51.26 32.27
C GLU A 565 -11.44 -52.44 32.09
N ASP A 566 -10.25 -52.23 31.53
CA ASP A 566 -9.24 -53.28 31.30
C ASP A 566 -8.22 -53.44 32.45
N ASP A 567 -8.28 -52.63 33.50
CA ASP A 567 -7.40 -52.70 34.68
C ASP A 567 -8.17 -53.00 36.00
N LEU A 568 -8.96 -54.08 36.00
CA LEU A 568 -9.54 -54.70 37.22
C LEU A 568 -8.99 -56.10 37.48
#